data_AF-A0A7X7K2F1-F1
#
_entry.id   AF-A0A7X7K2F1-F1
#
_cell.length_a   1.000
_cell.length_b   1.000
_cell.length_c   1.000
_cell.angle_alpha   90.00
_cell.angle_beta   90.00
_cell.angle_gamma   90.00
#
_symmetry.space_group_name_H-M   'P 1'
#
loop_
_entity.id
_entity.type
_entity.pdbx_description
1 polymer ?
#
loop_
_entity_poly.entity_id
_entity_poly.type
_entity_poly.pdbx_seq_one_letter_code
_entity_poly.pdbx_strand_id
1 'polypeptide(L)'
;MAVKGEEMPSAERDWGGAGPPQAQFVTTYVLGDDHYDPSFSIELDTGEFMGECGVGISETLGVGDPNKVTAFEVWLFDKNDIRTVTKVLMSDYAFNDDALYAKLTPKGEPILAQLDEGVELETKRLRLRARVLDADYGDGSLPANSFFQKLTVELAAWVKPAQEGTQPLADSDITFA
;
A
#
# COMPACT_ATOMS: atom_id res chain seq x y z
N MET A 1 17.41 7.52 15.50
CA MET A 1 17.54 8.50 14.40
C MET A 1 16.55 8.07 13.35
N ALA A 2 15.55 8.90 13.03
CA ALA A 2 14.59 8.57 11.98
C ALA A 2 15.35 8.52 10.65
N VAL A 3 15.40 7.35 10.03
CA VAL A 3 15.90 7.24 8.66
C VAL A 3 14.88 7.96 7.78
N LYS A 4 15.25 9.17 7.37
CA LYS A 4 14.51 9.96 6.39
C LYS A 4 14.45 9.11 5.13
N GLY A 5 13.25 8.71 4.70
CA GLY A 5 13.04 7.94 3.48
C GLY A 5 13.83 8.57 2.35
N GLU A 6 14.76 7.80 1.79
CA GLU A 6 15.68 8.28 0.77
C GLU A 6 14.89 8.41 -0.53
N GLU A 7 14.68 9.65 -0.98
CA GLU A 7 14.05 9.98 -2.25
C GLU A 7 14.99 9.54 -3.38
N MET A 8 14.85 8.29 -3.81
CA MET A 8 15.62 7.74 -4.92
C MET A 8 15.20 8.44 -6.21
N PRO A 9 16.14 8.80 -7.11
CA PRO A 9 15.80 9.41 -8.38
C PRO A 9 14.87 8.47 -9.13
N SER A 10 13.75 9.01 -9.59
CA SER A 10 12.71 8.37 -10.38
C SER A 10 13.33 7.69 -11.60
N ALA A 11 13.81 6.46 -11.44
CA ALA A 11 13.89 5.55 -12.56
C ALA A 11 12.43 5.35 -12.94
N GLU A 12 12.03 6.03 -14.01
CA GLU A 12 10.71 6.01 -14.63
C GLU A 12 10.36 4.56 -14.99
N ARG A 13 9.95 3.80 -13.98
CA ARG A 13 9.51 2.42 -14.12
C ARG A 13 8.09 2.51 -14.64
N ASP A 14 7.90 2.01 -15.86
CA ASP A 14 6.61 2.08 -16.55
C ASP A 14 5.54 1.38 -15.70
N TRP A 15 4.63 2.17 -15.16
CA TRP A 15 3.48 1.72 -14.40
C TRP A 15 2.30 1.33 -15.31
N GLY A 16 2.45 1.41 -16.63
CA GLY A 16 1.46 1.02 -17.62
C GLY A 16 0.27 1.98 -17.68
N GLY A 17 0.19 2.79 -18.73
CA GLY A 17 -1.03 3.50 -19.16
C GLY A 17 -1.56 4.63 -18.26
N ALA A 18 -1.10 4.77 -17.01
CA ALA A 18 -1.57 5.78 -16.05
C ALA A 18 -0.82 7.12 -16.11
N GLY A 19 0.21 7.25 -16.96
CA GLY A 19 1.13 8.39 -16.94
C GLY A 19 2.07 8.36 -15.74
N PRO A 20 2.99 9.34 -15.61
CA PRO A 20 3.91 9.40 -14.47
C PRO A 20 3.13 9.57 -13.15
N PRO A 21 3.56 8.90 -12.07
CA PRO A 21 2.94 9.08 -10.75
C PRO A 21 3.16 10.50 -10.22
N GLN A 22 2.20 10.99 -9.43
CA GLN A 22 2.34 12.22 -8.66
C GLN A 22 3.43 12.08 -7.59
N ALA A 23 3.56 10.90 -7.01
CA ALA A 23 4.61 10.58 -6.03
C ALA A 23 5.01 9.11 -6.13
N GLN A 24 6.29 8.82 -5.93
CA GLN A 24 6.85 7.48 -5.96
C GLN A 24 7.86 7.29 -4.83
N PHE A 25 7.74 6.17 -4.12
CA PHE A 25 8.54 5.86 -2.93
C PHE A 25 9.01 4.41 -2.99
N VAL A 26 10.18 4.15 -2.42
CA VAL A 26 10.66 2.79 -2.15
C VAL A 26 10.95 2.69 -0.67
N THR A 27 10.45 1.63 -0.05
CA THR A 27 10.72 1.34 1.35
C THR A 27 11.13 -0.10 1.54
N THR A 28 12.00 -0.36 2.50
CA THR A 28 12.54 -1.70 2.78
C THR A 28 12.47 -2.00 4.26
N TYR A 29 11.74 -3.06 4.60
CA TYR A 29 11.85 -3.73 5.89
C TYR A 29 13.06 -4.67 5.87
N VAL A 30 13.78 -4.72 6.98
CA VAL A 30 14.79 -5.75 7.28
C VAL A 30 14.53 -6.28 8.68
N LEU A 31 14.68 -7.59 8.86
CA LEU A 31 14.53 -8.24 10.17
C LEU A 31 15.35 -7.51 11.25
N GLY A 32 14.69 -7.12 12.34
CA GLY A 32 15.24 -6.25 13.36
C GLY A 32 14.58 -4.87 13.42
N ASP A 33 13.93 -4.43 12.33
CA ASP A 33 13.14 -3.21 12.33
C ASP A 33 11.72 -3.45 12.87
N ASP A 34 11.63 -3.70 14.17
CA ASP A 34 10.39 -4.10 14.85
C ASP A 34 9.34 -2.97 14.91
N HIS A 35 9.71 -1.76 14.50
CA HIS A 35 8.83 -0.57 14.46
C HIS A 35 8.64 -0.05 13.02
N TYR A 36 8.86 -0.91 12.02
CA TYR A 36 8.70 -0.56 10.62
C TYR A 36 7.26 -0.12 10.32
N ASP A 37 7.09 1.19 10.14
CA ASP A 37 5.82 1.84 9.76
C ASP A 37 6.09 3.16 8.99
N PRO A 38 6.83 3.12 7.87
CA PRO A 38 7.04 4.29 7.03
C PRO A 38 5.74 4.80 6.40
N SER A 39 5.56 6.11 6.44
CA SER A 39 4.46 6.83 5.80
C SER A 39 4.97 7.99 4.94
N PHE A 40 4.23 8.31 3.88
CA PHE A 40 4.63 9.25 2.84
C PHE A 40 3.45 10.12 2.40
N SER A 41 3.65 11.44 2.46
CA SER A 41 2.66 12.40 1.98
C SER A 41 2.57 12.39 0.45
N ILE A 42 1.35 12.49 -0.06
CA ILE A 42 1.05 12.70 -1.47
C ILE A 42 0.61 14.15 -1.62
N GLU A 43 1.43 14.95 -2.29
CA GLU A 43 1.20 16.39 -2.49
C GLU A 43 1.21 16.73 -3.98
N LEU A 44 0.43 17.74 -4.37
CA LEU A 44 0.54 18.36 -5.69
C LEU A 44 1.80 19.22 -5.77
N ASP A 45 2.22 19.58 -6.99
CA ASP A 45 3.34 20.52 -7.23
C ASP A 45 3.14 21.89 -6.56
N THR A 46 1.90 22.24 -6.21
CA THR A 46 1.53 23.44 -5.46
C THR A 46 1.86 23.33 -3.96
N GLY A 47 2.27 22.16 -3.46
CA GLY A 47 2.38 21.83 -2.03
C GLY A 47 1.04 21.51 -1.38
N GLU A 48 -0.04 21.36 -2.16
CA GLU A 48 -1.34 20.97 -1.61
C GLU A 48 -1.33 19.48 -1.24
N PHE A 49 -1.49 19.19 0.05
CA PHE A 49 -1.67 17.84 0.56
C PHE A 49 -2.93 17.20 -0.06
N MET A 50 -2.82 15.99 -0.59
CA MET A 50 -3.92 15.22 -1.17
C MET A 50 -4.26 13.97 -0.37
N GLY A 51 -3.29 13.43 0.36
CA GLY A 51 -3.44 12.23 1.17
C GLY A 51 -2.09 11.65 1.54
N GLU A 52 -2.09 10.43 2.04
CA GLU A 52 -0.91 9.77 2.57
C GLU A 52 -0.97 8.27 2.26
N CYS A 53 0.18 7.65 2.06
CA CYS A 53 0.28 6.19 1.93
C CYS A 53 1.45 5.66 2.74
N GLY A 54 1.44 4.38 3.05
CA GLY A 54 2.52 3.77 3.80
C GLY A 54 2.52 2.25 3.76
N VAL A 55 3.54 1.69 4.41
CA VAL A 55 3.66 0.26 4.66
C VAL A 55 3.95 0.06 6.14
N GLY A 56 3.17 -0.77 6.83
CA GLY A 56 3.36 -1.04 8.26
C GLY A 56 3.35 -2.53 8.57
N ILE A 57 3.93 -2.92 9.72
CA ILE A 57 3.83 -4.29 10.22
C ILE A 57 2.36 -4.58 10.60
N SER A 58 1.78 -5.63 10.03
CA SER A 58 0.43 -6.07 10.40
C SER A 58 0.46 -7.17 11.45
N GLU A 59 1.35 -8.16 11.29
CA GLU A 59 1.35 -9.37 12.11
C GLU A 59 2.73 -9.99 12.24
N THR A 60 2.97 -10.61 13.40
CA THR A 60 4.23 -11.30 13.73
C THR A 60 3.95 -12.72 14.21
N LEU A 61 4.94 -13.62 14.10
CA LEU A 61 4.85 -14.99 14.56
C LEU A 61 5.64 -15.24 15.84
N GLY A 62 5.03 -16.04 16.72
CA GLY A 62 5.68 -16.54 17.92
C GLY A 62 6.01 -15.45 18.93
N VAL A 63 6.99 -15.74 19.77
CA VAL A 63 7.55 -14.82 20.76
C VAL A 63 9.06 -14.82 20.57
N GLY A 64 9.65 -13.68 20.22
CA GLY A 64 11.08 -13.58 19.92
C GLY A 64 11.52 -12.16 19.62
N ASP A 65 12.81 -11.90 19.79
CA ASP A 65 13.48 -10.64 19.47
C ASP A 65 14.65 -10.97 18.50
N PRO A 66 14.66 -10.43 17.27
CA PRO A 66 13.67 -9.50 16.73
C PRO A 66 12.35 -10.17 16.33
N ASN A 67 11.29 -9.38 16.23
CA ASN A 67 9.96 -9.82 15.81
C ASN A 67 10.01 -10.53 14.44
N LYS A 68 9.30 -11.65 14.33
CA LYS A 68 9.21 -12.43 13.07
C LYS A 68 7.99 -11.97 12.27
N VAL A 69 8.14 -10.89 11.51
CA VAL A 69 7.03 -10.28 10.76
C VAL A 69 6.57 -11.20 9.64
N THR A 70 5.28 -11.55 9.64
CA THR A 70 4.67 -12.48 8.67
C THR A 70 3.71 -11.80 7.70
N ALA A 71 3.26 -10.58 8.03
CA ALA A 71 2.41 -9.79 7.16
C ALA A 71 2.62 -8.28 7.36
N PHE A 72 2.42 -7.53 6.28
CA PHE A 72 2.49 -6.07 6.23
C PHE A 72 1.19 -5.49 5.70
N GLU A 73 0.81 -4.32 6.19
CA GLU A 73 -0.27 -3.52 5.62
C GLU A 73 0.31 -2.51 4.64
N VAL A 74 -0.24 -2.47 3.43
CA VAL A 74 -0.12 -1.32 2.53
C VAL A 74 -1.41 -0.55 2.65
N TRP A 75 -1.32 0.75 2.90
CA TRP A 75 -2.50 1.57 3.15
C TRP A 75 -2.48 2.89 2.37
N LEU A 76 -3.67 3.40 2.09
CA LEU A 76 -3.90 4.66 1.38
C LEU A 76 -4.99 5.47 2.08
N PHE A 77 -4.64 6.69 2.47
CA PHE A 77 -5.51 7.72 3.01
C PHE A 77 -5.67 8.86 1.99
N ASP A 78 -6.89 9.38 1.84
CA ASP A 78 -7.24 10.49 0.96
C ASP A 78 -7.89 11.59 1.78
N LYS A 79 -7.43 12.84 1.67
CA LYS A 79 -8.00 13.94 2.47
C LYS A 79 -9.51 14.16 2.22
N ASN A 80 -10.03 13.68 1.09
CA ASN A 80 -11.42 13.83 0.65
C ASN A 80 -12.26 12.56 0.89
N ASP A 81 -11.68 11.49 1.43
CA ASP A 81 -12.38 10.27 1.86
C ASP A 81 -11.93 9.90 3.28
N ILE A 82 -12.86 9.92 4.23
CA ILE A 82 -12.56 9.65 5.64
C ILE A 82 -12.16 8.19 5.93
N ARG A 83 -12.09 7.33 4.91
CA ARG A 83 -11.74 5.92 5.02
C ARG A 83 -10.35 5.68 4.46
N THR A 84 -9.51 5.02 5.25
CA THR A 84 -8.27 4.41 4.77
C THR A 84 -8.60 3.10 4.06
N VAL A 85 -8.03 2.91 2.88
CA VAL A 85 -8.07 1.61 2.17
C VAL A 85 -6.79 0.87 2.53
N THR A 86 -6.92 -0.42 2.87
CA THR A 86 -5.80 -1.24 3.30
C THR A 86 -5.81 -2.58 2.58
N LYS A 87 -4.63 -3.05 2.19
CA LYS A 87 -4.37 -4.41 1.73
C LYS A 87 -3.26 -5.02 2.56
N VAL A 88 -3.32 -6.32 2.78
CA VAL A 88 -2.39 -7.04 3.65
C VAL A 88 -1.51 -7.93 2.79
N LEU A 89 -0.23 -7.56 2.65
CA LEU A 89 0.80 -8.39 2.03
C LEU A 89 1.22 -9.48 3.02
N MET A 90 0.97 -10.73 2.67
CA MET A 90 1.19 -11.90 3.53
C MET A 90 2.36 -12.73 3.02
N SER A 91 3.09 -13.34 3.95
CA SER A 91 4.00 -14.45 3.63
C SER A 91 3.24 -15.63 3.02
N ASP A 92 3.95 -16.49 2.30
CA ASP A 92 3.40 -17.71 1.73
C ASP A 92 2.75 -18.59 2.82
N TYR A 93 3.41 -18.73 3.97
CA TYR A 93 2.83 -19.45 5.10
C TYR A 93 1.53 -18.82 5.59
N ALA A 94 1.52 -17.50 5.85
CA ALA A 94 0.35 -16.83 6.41
C ALA A 94 -0.84 -16.86 5.43
N PHE A 95 -0.58 -16.72 4.14
CA PHE A 95 -1.60 -16.78 3.10
C PHE A 95 -2.27 -18.16 2.99
N ASN A 96 -1.54 -19.24 3.32
CA ASN A 96 -2.02 -20.61 3.25
C ASN A 96 -2.46 -21.20 4.60
N ASP A 97 -2.41 -20.42 5.69
CA ASP A 97 -2.87 -20.81 7.02
C ASP A 97 -4.25 -20.19 7.32
N ASP A 98 -5.27 -21.02 7.48
CA ASP A 98 -6.66 -20.58 7.66
C ASP A 98 -6.84 -19.62 8.85
N ALA A 99 -6.09 -19.82 9.94
CA ALA A 99 -6.22 -19.01 11.14
C ALA A 99 -5.60 -17.62 10.94
N LEU A 100 -4.42 -17.54 10.34
CA LEU A 100 -3.77 -16.27 9.99
C LEU A 100 -4.55 -15.52 8.91
N TYR A 101 -5.02 -16.22 7.89
CA TYR A 101 -5.85 -15.64 6.83
C TYR A 101 -7.13 -15.02 7.41
N ALA A 102 -7.86 -15.76 8.25
CA ALA A 102 -9.06 -15.26 8.91
C ALA A 102 -8.77 -14.10 9.88
N LYS A 103 -7.61 -14.11 10.55
CA LYS A 103 -7.17 -13.03 11.46
C LYS A 103 -6.83 -11.75 10.70
N LEU A 104 -6.26 -11.86 9.51
CA LEU A 104 -5.77 -10.73 8.72
C LEU A 104 -6.84 -10.12 7.81
N THR A 105 -7.83 -10.91 7.37
CA THR A 105 -8.94 -10.45 6.52
C THR A 105 -9.66 -9.19 7.04
N PRO A 106 -9.94 -9.03 8.36
CA PRO A 106 -10.58 -7.81 8.87
C PRO A 106 -9.70 -6.56 8.82
N LYS A 107 -8.38 -6.69 8.65
CA LYS A 107 -7.44 -5.56 8.58
C LYS A 107 -7.32 -4.98 7.17
N GLY A 108 -7.58 -5.80 6.15
CA GLY A 108 -7.53 -5.42 4.74
C GLY A 108 -7.64 -6.65 3.84
N GLU A 109 -7.73 -6.43 2.54
CA GLU A 109 -7.77 -7.54 1.57
C GLU A 109 -6.45 -8.33 1.62
N PRO A 110 -6.48 -9.65 1.89
CA PRO A 110 -5.30 -10.51 1.87
C PRO A 110 -4.69 -10.63 0.48
N ILE A 111 -3.38 -10.43 0.37
CA ILE A 111 -2.59 -10.56 -0.86
C ILE A 111 -1.33 -11.35 -0.55
N LEU A 112 -1.00 -12.35 -1.38
CA LEU A 112 0.29 -13.03 -1.27
C LEU A 112 1.41 -12.10 -1.75
N ALA A 113 2.44 -11.89 -0.92
CA ALA A 113 3.55 -11.01 -1.26
C ALA A 113 4.49 -11.66 -2.28
N GLN A 114 4.13 -11.60 -3.57
CA GLN A 114 4.95 -12.12 -4.67
C GLN A 114 5.72 -11.01 -5.38
N LEU A 115 6.94 -11.34 -5.79
CA LEU A 115 7.80 -10.46 -6.58
C LEU A 115 7.09 -9.99 -7.86
N ASP A 116 7.22 -8.70 -8.16
CA ASP A 116 6.65 -8.01 -9.32
C ASP A 116 5.11 -8.00 -9.40
N GLU A 117 4.41 -8.60 -8.44
CA GLU A 117 2.96 -8.52 -8.38
C GLU A 117 2.53 -7.12 -7.94
N GLY A 118 1.70 -6.50 -8.79
CA GLY A 118 1.19 -5.14 -8.57
C GLY A 118 -0.13 -5.17 -7.84
N VAL A 119 -0.22 -4.43 -6.74
CA VAL A 119 -1.38 -4.33 -5.88
C VAL A 119 -1.95 -2.92 -5.97
N GLU A 120 -3.23 -2.76 -6.29
CA GLU A 120 -3.86 -1.44 -6.47
C GLU A 120 -4.82 -1.10 -5.32
N LEU A 121 -4.63 0.06 -4.71
CA LEU A 121 -5.55 0.65 -3.73
C LEU A 121 -6.16 1.91 -4.33
N GLU A 122 -7.47 2.08 -4.20
CA GLU A 122 -8.17 3.26 -4.73
C GLU A 122 -9.10 3.90 -3.72
N THR A 123 -9.05 5.23 -3.65
CA THR A 123 -10.02 6.06 -2.95
C THR A 123 -10.83 6.87 -3.98
N LYS A 124 -11.49 7.95 -3.57
CA LYS A 124 -12.17 8.86 -4.50
C LYS A 124 -11.19 9.64 -5.37
N ARG A 125 -10.14 10.20 -4.77
CA ARG A 125 -9.20 11.11 -5.43
C ARG A 125 -7.81 10.53 -5.63
N LEU A 126 -7.50 9.39 -5.03
CA LEU A 126 -6.18 8.78 -5.13
C LEU A 126 -6.26 7.36 -5.66
N ARG A 127 -5.22 7.00 -6.40
CA ARG A 127 -4.87 5.62 -6.74
C ARG A 127 -3.45 5.40 -6.25
N LEU A 128 -3.21 4.29 -5.56
CA LEU A 128 -1.89 3.83 -5.16
C LEU A 128 -1.67 2.47 -5.81
N ARG A 129 -0.50 2.28 -6.41
CA ARG A 129 -0.01 0.96 -6.81
C ARG A 129 1.21 0.62 -5.97
N ALA A 130 1.15 -0.51 -5.30
CA ALA A 130 2.28 -1.11 -4.62
C ALA A 130 2.84 -2.27 -5.44
N ARG A 131 4.15 -2.47 -5.40
CA ARG A 131 4.83 -3.62 -6.02
C ARG A 131 5.91 -4.14 -5.10
N VAL A 132 5.97 -5.45 -4.92
CA VAL A 132 7.09 -6.09 -4.23
C VAL A 132 8.28 -6.14 -5.19
N LEU A 133 9.38 -5.50 -4.81
CA LEU A 133 10.63 -5.50 -5.57
C LEU A 133 11.64 -6.54 -5.07
N ASP A 134 11.50 -6.95 -3.81
CA ASP A 134 12.36 -7.92 -3.17
C ASP A 134 11.61 -8.55 -1.99
N ALA A 135 11.75 -9.86 -1.81
CA ALA A 135 11.12 -10.61 -0.73
C ALA A 135 11.99 -11.82 -0.39
N ASP A 136 12.70 -11.71 0.73
CA ASP A 136 13.49 -12.80 1.29
C ASP A 136 12.81 -13.31 2.56
N TYR A 137 12.63 -14.62 2.66
CA TYR A 137 12.18 -15.26 3.90
C TYR A 137 13.35 -15.54 4.83
N GLY A 138 13.10 -15.43 6.13
CA GLY A 138 14.08 -15.82 7.13
C GLY A 138 14.08 -17.31 7.40
N ASP A 139 15.25 -17.83 7.78
CA ASP A 139 15.44 -19.20 8.20
C ASP A 139 15.28 -19.37 9.72
N GLY A 140 15.01 -20.59 10.19
CA GLY A 140 15.02 -20.91 11.61
C GLY A 140 14.12 -22.08 11.99
N SER A 141 13.62 -22.03 13.23
CA SER A 141 12.74 -23.07 13.80
C SER A 141 11.26 -22.88 13.49
N LEU A 142 10.87 -21.76 12.88
CA LEU A 142 9.51 -21.53 12.39
C LEU A 142 9.30 -22.25 11.05
N PRO A 143 8.04 -22.46 10.62
CA PRO A 143 7.75 -23.04 9.31
C PRO A 143 8.47 -22.30 8.18
N ALA A 144 8.74 -23.00 7.08
CA ALA A 144 9.36 -22.38 5.91
C ALA A 144 8.48 -21.24 5.36
N ASN A 145 9.11 -20.22 4.79
CA ASN A 145 8.45 -19.07 4.17
C ASN A 145 7.45 -18.36 5.10
N SER A 146 7.71 -18.35 6.41
CA SER A 146 6.75 -17.88 7.41
C SER A 146 6.95 -16.45 7.88
N PHE A 147 8.15 -15.90 7.76
CA PHE A 147 8.42 -14.52 8.11
C PHE A 147 9.50 -13.96 7.20
N PHE A 148 9.47 -12.65 7.00
CA PHE A 148 10.39 -11.98 6.10
C PHE A 148 11.72 -11.68 6.81
N GLN A 149 12.82 -11.98 6.14
CA GLN A 149 14.14 -11.44 6.44
C GLN A 149 14.27 -10.04 5.85
N LYS A 150 13.68 -9.81 4.67
CA LYS A 150 13.66 -8.54 3.96
C LYS A 150 12.40 -8.45 3.10
N LEU A 151 11.81 -7.27 3.03
CA LEU A 151 10.76 -6.95 2.07
C LEU A 151 10.99 -5.54 1.53
N THR A 152 11.17 -5.39 0.22
CA THR A 152 11.23 -4.09 -0.45
C THR A 152 9.96 -3.86 -1.24
N VAL A 153 9.26 -2.76 -0.96
CA VAL A 153 8.02 -2.37 -1.62
C VAL A 153 8.22 -1.02 -2.29
N GLU A 154 7.83 -0.94 -3.56
CA GLU A 154 7.68 0.29 -4.29
C GLU A 154 6.23 0.75 -4.26
N LEU A 155 6.01 2.03 -4.00
CA LEU A 155 4.72 2.69 -3.96
C LEU A 155 4.69 3.78 -5.03
N ALA A 156 3.64 3.83 -5.84
CA ALA A 156 3.41 4.90 -6.79
C ALA A 156 1.98 5.40 -6.67
N ALA A 157 1.80 6.71 -6.53
CA ALA A 157 0.51 7.33 -6.28
C ALA A 157 0.13 8.29 -7.42
N TRP A 158 -1.15 8.29 -7.79
CA TRP A 158 -1.75 9.19 -8.77
C TRP A 158 -2.95 9.91 -8.18
N VAL A 159 -3.10 11.18 -8.55
CA VAL A 159 -4.32 11.94 -8.27
C VAL A 159 -5.32 11.72 -9.39
N LYS A 160 -6.47 11.13 -9.06
CA LYS A 160 -7.57 10.95 -9.99
C LYS A 160 -8.22 12.31 -10.30
N PRO A 161 -8.69 12.52 -11.54
CA PRO A 161 -9.50 13.68 -11.88
C PRO A 161 -10.70 13.81 -10.95
N ALA A 162 -11.18 15.04 -10.75
CA ALA A 162 -12.45 15.22 -10.06
C ALA A 162 -13.52 14.47 -10.85
N GLN A 163 -14.23 13.56 -10.20
CA GLN A 163 -15.47 13.03 -10.75
C GLN A 163 -16.44 14.21 -10.80
N GLU A 164 -16.56 14.89 -11.94
CA GLU A 164 -17.64 15.85 -12.16
C GLU A 164 -18.95 15.08 -12.00
N GLY A 165 -19.75 15.48 -11.01
CA GLY A 165 -21.04 14.87 -10.75
C GLY A 165 -21.88 14.93 -12.02
N THR A 166 -22.53 13.81 -12.34
CA THR A 166 -23.60 13.71 -13.33
C THR A 166 -24.46 14.97 -13.25
N GLN A 167 -24.38 15.84 -14.27
CA GLN A 167 -25.31 16.96 -14.40
C GLN A 167 -26.73 16.40 -14.32
N PRO A 168 -27.61 16.89 -13.43
CA PRO A 168 -29.02 16.64 -13.61
C PRO A 168 -29.38 17.15 -15.00
N LEU A 169 -29.95 16.28 -15.83
CA LEU A 169 -30.56 16.71 -17.10
C LEU A 169 -31.47 17.88 -16.78
N ALA A 170 -31.14 19.06 -17.31
CA ALA A 170 -32.02 20.20 -17.26
C ALA A 170 -33.30 19.78 -17.99
N ASP A 171 -34.40 19.59 -17.25
CA ASP A 171 -35.73 19.50 -17.85
C ASP A 171 -36.00 20.85 -18.49
N SER A 172 -35.72 20.91 -19.78
CA SER A 172 -36.05 21.99 -20.69
C SER A 172 -37.57 22.17 -20.74
N ASP A 173 -38.01 23.36 -20.35
CA ASP A 173 -39.16 24.10 -20.89
C ASP A 173 -40.39 23.26 -21.26
N ILE A 174 -41.27 23.03 -20.29
CA ILE A 174 -42.69 22.78 -20.59
C ILE A 174 -43.40 24.13 -20.61
N THR A 175 -43.43 24.77 -21.77
CA THR A 175 -44.33 25.90 -22.03
C THR A 175 -45.70 25.33 -22.40
N PHE A 176 -46.71 25.52 -21.57
CA PHE A 176 -48.11 25.30 -21.96
C PHE A 176 -48.69 26.60 -22.51
N ALA A 177 -49.07 26.57 -23.79
CA ALA A 177 -49.97 27.53 -24.42
C ALA A 177 -51.44 27.17 -24.11
#